data_AF-A0A7Y5SK56-F1
#
_entry.id   AF-A0A7Y5SK56-F1
#
_cell.length_a   1.000
_cell.length_b   1.000
_cell.length_c   1.000
_cell.angle_alpha   90.00
_cell.angle_beta   90.00
_cell.angle_gamma   90.00
#
_symmetry.space_group_name_H-M   'P 1'
#
loop_
_entity.id
_entity.type
_entity.pdbx_description
1 polymer ?
#
loop_
_entity_poly.entity_id
_entity_poly.type
_entity_poly.pdbx_seq_one_letter_code
_entity_poly.pdbx_strand_id
1 'polypeptide(L)'
;MKTLVLGVLLGLGLVMAAAGLMPERGEAFAQRVPPYRTASAEGELIALSTTVGDKYQQLTVIDPKLKVLSVYHVDLASGNVELKCVRTIHWDLQMTYYNGKGPLPQDIQSLLEATR
;
A
#
# COMPACT_ATOMS: atom_id res chain seq x y z
N MET A 1 -28.84 -48.13 -31.73
CA MET A 1 -28.05 -46.98 -32.25
C MET A 1 -28.66 -45.63 -31.91
N LYS A 2 -29.95 -45.39 -32.14
CA LYS A 2 -30.61 -44.08 -31.90
C LYS A 2 -30.55 -43.61 -30.43
N THR A 3 -30.68 -44.53 -29.47
CA THR A 3 -30.61 -44.22 -28.03
C THR A 3 -29.19 -43.88 -27.54
N LEU A 4 -28.18 -44.45 -28.19
CA LEU A 4 -26.77 -44.21 -27.87
C LEU A 4 -26.32 -42.82 -28.35
N VAL A 5 -26.80 -42.41 -29.54
CA VAL A 5 -26.59 -41.06 -30.08
C VAL A 5 -27.28 -39.99 -29.21
N LEU A 6 -28.49 -40.27 -28.71
CA LEU A 6 -29.22 -39.34 -27.85
C LEU A 6 -28.51 -39.14 -26.50
N GLY A 7 -27.97 -40.21 -25.91
CA GLY A 7 -27.23 -40.13 -24.65
C GLY A 7 -25.92 -39.35 -24.77
N VAL A 8 -25.20 -39.52 -25.89
CA VAL A 8 -23.96 -38.77 -26.16
C VAL A 8 -24.25 -37.27 -26.32
N LEU A 9 -25.31 -36.90 -27.04
CA LEU A 9 -25.69 -35.49 -27.22
C LEU A 9 -26.11 -34.83 -25.91
N LEU A 10 -26.86 -35.54 -25.06
CA LEU A 10 -27.24 -35.05 -23.72
C LEU A 10 -26.03 -34.86 -22.80
N GLY A 11 -25.09 -35.82 -22.81
CA GLY A 11 -23.85 -35.71 -22.05
C GLY A 11 -22.99 -34.51 -22.47
N LEU A 12 -22.82 -34.31 -23.78
CA LEU A 12 -22.07 -33.18 -24.34
C LEU A 12 -22.71 -31.83 -24.01
N GLY A 13 -24.05 -31.74 -24.09
CA GLY A 13 -24.79 -30.54 -23.72
C GLY A 13 -24.62 -30.18 -22.24
N LEU A 14 -24.63 -31.19 -21.36
CA LEU A 14 -24.49 -30.99 -19.92
C LEU A 14 -23.08 -30.51 -19.53
N VAL A 15 -22.05 -31.05 -20.18
CA VAL A 15 -20.65 -30.63 -19.94
C VAL A 15 -20.40 -29.20 -20.39
N MET A 16 -20.96 -28.81 -21.54
CA MET A 16 -20.85 -27.43 -22.05
C MET A 16 -21.59 -26.43 -21.15
N ALA A 17 -22.76 -26.80 -20.64
CA ALA A 17 -23.50 -25.96 -19.68
C ALA A 17 -22.76 -25.81 -18.35
N ALA A 18 -22.13 -26.87 -17.84
CA ALA A 18 -21.35 -26.82 -16.62
C ALA A 18 -20.07 -25.98 -16.77
N ALA A 19 -19.43 -26.02 -17.94
CA ALA A 19 -18.26 -25.19 -18.24
C ALA A 19 -18.59 -23.70 -18.32
N GLY A 20 -19.76 -23.33 -18.87
CA GLY A 20 -20.21 -21.93 -18.95
C GLY A 20 -20.68 -21.32 -17.63
N LEU A 21 -20.92 -22.13 -16.60
CA LEU A 21 -21.29 -21.68 -15.25
C LEU A 21 -20.09 -21.51 -14.31
N MET A 22 -18.87 -21.83 -14.76
CA MET A 22 -17.69 -21.55 -13.96
C MET A 22 -17.41 -20.05 -13.96
N PRO A 23 -17.35 -19.40 -12.78
CA PRO A 23 -16.98 -17.99 -12.72
C PRO A 23 -15.56 -17.86 -13.29
N GLU A 24 -15.40 -16.95 -14.24
CA GLU A 24 -14.12 -16.47 -14.74
C GLU A 24 -13.18 -16.33 -13.55
N ARG A 25 -12.17 -17.22 -13.46
CA ARG A 25 -11.12 -17.09 -12.46
C ARG A 25 -10.41 -15.80 -12.79
N GLY A 26 -10.74 -14.75 -12.03
CA GLY A 26 -10.21 -13.41 -12.21
C GLY A 26 -8.73 -13.50 -12.49
N GLU A 27 -8.34 -13.00 -13.66
CA GLU A 27 -6.95 -12.89 -14.05
C GLU A 27 -6.20 -12.19 -12.91
N ALA A 28 -5.23 -12.87 -12.32
CA ALA A 28 -4.33 -12.27 -11.36
C ALA A 28 -3.51 -11.23 -12.11
N PHE A 29 -4.01 -9.99 -12.18
CA PHE A 29 -3.22 -8.86 -12.62
C PHE A 29 -2.01 -8.78 -11.68
N ALA A 30 -0.84 -9.12 -12.21
CA ALA A 30 0.42 -8.85 -11.53
C ALA A 30 0.39 -7.38 -11.08
N GLN A 31 0.56 -7.14 -9.79
CA GLN A 31 0.63 -5.80 -9.24
C GLN A 31 1.82 -5.09 -9.87
N ARG A 32 1.55 -4.33 -10.93
CA ARG A 32 2.52 -3.43 -11.53
C ARG A 32 2.64 -2.27 -10.55
N VAL A 33 3.71 -2.25 -9.76
CA VAL A 33 4.10 -1.03 -9.04
C VAL A 33 4.19 0.05 -10.12
N PRO A 34 3.30 1.06 -10.13
CA PRO A 34 3.40 2.12 -11.11
C PRO A 34 4.80 2.72 -10.98
N PRO A 35 5.49 3.05 -12.09
CA PRO A 35 6.69 3.86 -11.98
C PRO A 35 6.29 5.11 -11.20
N TYR A 36 6.95 5.34 -10.07
CA TYR A 36 6.78 6.54 -9.27
C TYR A 36 6.90 7.73 -10.24
N ARG A 37 5.78 8.44 -10.49
CA ARG A 37 5.81 9.64 -11.33
C ARG A 37 6.59 10.70 -10.55
N THR A 38 7.92 10.72 -10.73
CA THR A 38 8.80 11.80 -10.30
C THR A 38 8.58 13.01 -11.21
N ALA A 39 7.47 13.72 -11.04
CA ALA A 39 7.29 15.10 -11.45
C ALA A 39 5.96 15.62 -10.88
N SER A 40 5.83 15.62 -9.55
CA SER A 40 4.84 16.47 -8.91
C SER A 40 5.30 17.92 -9.06
N ALA A 41 4.46 18.77 -9.67
CA ALA A 41 4.75 20.20 -9.79
C ALA A 41 4.98 20.82 -8.41
N GLU A 42 5.72 21.92 -8.34
CA GLU A 42 6.16 22.51 -7.07
C GLU A 42 4.96 22.79 -6.13
N GLY A 43 4.93 22.03 -5.03
CA GLY A 43 3.91 22.12 -3.99
C GLY A 43 2.55 21.50 -4.32
N GLU A 44 2.53 20.47 -5.17
CA GLU A 44 1.44 19.49 -5.20
C GLU A 44 1.46 18.57 -3.97
N LEU A 45 0.30 18.01 -3.62
CA LEU A 45 0.20 16.99 -2.58
C LEU A 45 0.94 15.72 -3.02
N ILE A 46 1.72 15.17 -2.10
CA ILE A 46 2.41 13.89 -2.30
C ILE A 46 1.57 12.80 -1.61
N ALA A 47 1.19 11.78 -2.36
CA ALA A 47 0.47 10.61 -1.82
C ALA A 47 1.34 9.36 -1.98
N LEU A 48 1.61 8.70 -0.86
CA LEU A 48 2.35 7.44 -0.80
C LEU A 48 1.40 6.35 -0.32
N SER A 49 1.39 5.21 -1.00
CA SER A 49 0.59 4.07 -0.59
C SER A 49 1.46 2.84 -0.43
N THR A 50 1.22 2.11 0.66
CA THR A 50 1.90 0.85 0.96
C THR A 50 0.95 -0.08 1.71
N THR A 51 1.10 -1.38 1.51
CA THR A 51 0.32 -2.37 2.25
C THR A 51 1.07 -2.73 3.54
N VAL A 52 0.39 -2.64 4.68
CA VAL A 52 0.94 -2.95 6.01
C VAL A 52 0.35 -4.27 6.48
N GLY A 53 1.16 -5.32 6.38
CA GLY A 53 0.69 -6.71 6.53
C GLY A 53 -0.40 -7.04 5.52
N ASP A 54 -1.26 -8.00 5.85
CA ASP A 54 -2.38 -8.42 4.98
C ASP A 54 -3.72 -7.79 5.40
N LYS A 55 -3.68 -6.69 6.16
CA LYS A 55 -4.87 -6.09 6.75
C LYS A 55 -5.18 -4.69 6.23
N TYR A 56 -4.15 -3.86 6.04
CA TYR A 56 -4.35 -2.45 5.73
C TYR A 56 -3.55 -2.02 4.51
N GLN A 57 -4.17 -1.22 3.64
CA GLN A 57 -3.43 -0.31 2.76
C GLN A 57 -3.27 1.01 3.50
N GLN A 58 -2.03 1.36 3.86
CA GLN A 58 -1.71 2.67 4.40
C GLN A 58 -1.60 3.68 3.26
N LEU A 59 -2.28 4.81 3.42
CA LEU A 59 -2.17 5.98 2.56
C LEU A 59 -1.59 7.13 3.38
N THR A 60 -0.41 7.60 3.02
CA THR A 60 0.24 8.77 3.62
C THR A 60 0.14 9.93 2.65
N VAL A 61 -0.50 11.01 3.07
CA VAL A 61 -0.63 12.24 2.27
C VAL A 61 0.22 13.33 2.93
N ILE A 62 1.03 14.00 2.13
CA ILE A 62 1.95 15.05 2.58
C ILE A 62 1.64 16.31 1.78
N ASP A 63 1.44 17.42 2.49
CA ASP A 63 1.38 18.76 1.93
C ASP A 63 2.71 19.48 2.18
N PRO A 64 3.56 19.65 1.15
CA PRO A 64 4.84 20.34 1.31
C PRO A 64 4.70 21.84 1.60
N LYS A 65 3.60 22.48 1.15
CA LYS A 65 3.36 23.92 1.36
C LYS A 65 3.00 24.20 2.81
N LEU A 66 2.08 23.41 3.35
CA LEU A 66 1.66 23.52 4.75
C LEU A 66 2.61 22.82 5.71
N LYS A 67 3.52 21.98 5.20
CA LYS A 67 4.40 21.10 6.00
C LYS A 67 3.57 20.26 6.96
N VAL A 68 2.52 19.62 6.44
CA VAL A 68 1.60 18.75 7.19
C VAL A 68 1.62 17.36 6.56
N LEU A 69 1.51 16.32 7.38
CA LEU A 69 1.25 14.96 6.92
C LEU A 69 -0.03 14.41 7.54
N SER A 70 -0.68 13.52 6.81
CA SER A 70 -1.74 12.67 7.33
C SER A 70 -1.50 11.21 6.94
N VAL A 71 -1.98 10.30 7.78
CA VAL A 71 -1.90 8.85 7.58
C VAL A 71 -3.29 8.26 7.72
N TYR A 72 -3.72 7.52 6.71
CA TYR A 72 -4.95 6.75 6.69
C TYR A 72 -4.63 5.27 6.56
N HIS A 73 -5.47 4.43 7.15
CA HIS A 73 -5.51 3.00 6.87
C HIS A 73 -6.83 2.67 6.16
N VAL A 74 -6.72 2.03 5.02
CA VAL A 74 -7.85 1.42 4.31
C VAL A 74 -7.83 -0.07 4.66
N ASP A 75 -8.85 -0.54 5.35
CA ASP A 75 -9.02 -1.97 5.66
C ASP A 75 -9.25 -2.75 4.35
N LEU A 76 -8.43 -3.78 4.10
CA LEU A 76 -8.46 -4.50 2.82
C LEU A 76 -9.71 -5.38 2.65
N ALA A 77 -10.33 -5.82 3.75
CA ALA A 77 -11.50 -6.70 3.70
C ALA A 77 -12.78 -5.92 3.45
N SER A 78 -12.91 -4.73 4.06
CA SER A 78 -14.13 -3.93 4.05
C SER A 78 -14.04 -2.66 3.20
N GLY A 79 -12.84 -2.19 2.87
CA GLY A 79 -12.60 -0.89 2.24
C GLY A 79 -12.81 0.30 3.19
N ASN A 80 -13.03 0.08 4.49
CA ASN A 80 -13.21 1.15 5.46
C ASN A 80 -11.94 2.01 5.58
N VAL A 81 -12.10 3.33 5.57
CA VAL A 81 -10.99 4.28 5.69
C VAL A 81 -10.97 4.89 7.09
N GLU A 82 -9.87 4.71 7.81
CA GLU A 82 -9.66 5.26 9.14
C GLU A 82 -8.46 6.22 9.15
N LEU A 83 -8.67 7.44 9.68
CA LEU A 83 -7.59 8.41 9.89
C LEU A 83 -6.79 8.05 11.14
N LYS A 84 -5.49 7.82 10.96
CA LYS A 84 -4.57 7.44 12.05
C LYS A 84 -3.78 8.61 12.61
N CYS A 85 -3.42 9.57 11.78
CA CYS A 85 -2.62 10.72 12.21
C CYS A 85 -2.85 11.91 11.29
N VAL A 86 -2.92 13.12 11.85
CA VAL A 86 -2.68 14.38 11.16
C VAL A 86 -1.72 15.19 12.02
N ARG A 87 -0.60 15.62 11.45
CA ARG A 87 0.36 16.44 12.20
C ARG A 87 1.14 17.38 11.30
N THR A 88 1.45 18.55 11.84
CA THR A 88 2.42 19.48 11.25
C THR A 88 3.83 18.93 11.50
N ILE A 89 4.63 18.86 10.44
CA ILE A 89 6.03 18.41 10.46
C ILE A 89 7.03 19.55 10.29
N HIS A 90 6.59 20.81 10.36
CA HIS A 90 7.48 21.97 10.25
C HIS A 90 8.71 21.84 11.16
N TRP A 91 8.50 21.60 12.46
CA TRP A 91 9.57 21.51 13.44
C TRP A 91 10.40 20.23 13.31
N ASP A 92 9.76 19.11 12.94
CA ASP A 92 10.46 17.85 12.62
C ASP A 92 11.49 18.04 11.49
N LEU A 93 11.21 18.94 10.54
CA LEU A 93 12.11 19.25 9.42
C LEU A 93 13.18 20.29 9.76
N GLN A 94 13.11 20.94 10.93
CA GLN A 94 14.12 21.88 11.41
C GLN A 94 15.15 21.22 12.35
N MET A 95 15.09 19.89 12.50
CA MET A 95 15.94 19.13 13.43
C MET A 95 17.42 19.55 13.34
N THR A 96 17.93 20.17 14.40
CA THR A 96 19.37 20.38 14.64
C THR A 96 20.01 19.12 15.24
N TYR A 97 19.20 18.27 15.89
CA TYR A 97 19.58 17.00 16.50
C TYR A 97 18.60 15.91 16.07
N TYR A 98 19.08 14.66 15.99
CA TYR A 98 18.24 13.51 15.63
C TYR A 98 17.19 13.23 16.72
N ASN A 99 15.93 12.99 16.31
CA ASN A 99 14.85 12.46 17.18
C ASN A 99 15.05 10.99 17.60
N GLY A 100 16.30 10.57 17.81
CA GLY A 100 16.66 9.25 18.31
C GLY A 100 16.63 9.20 19.84
N LYS A 101 16.49 8.00 20.40
CA LYS A 101 16.88 7.78 21.80
C LYS A 101 18.40 7.84 21.88
N GLY A 102 18.94 8.49 22.92
CA GLY A 102 20.39 8.75 23.05
C GLY A 102 21.27 7.47 23.04
N PRO A 103 22.59 7.63 22.99
CA PRO A 103 23.36 8.88 23.19
C PRO A 103 23.27 9.83 21.99
N LEU A 104 23.25 11.14 22.27
CA LEU A 104 23.31 12.16 21.22
C LEU A 104 24.71 12.17 20.58
N PRO A 105 24.85 12.64 19.33
CA PRO A 105 26.17 12.76 18.69
C PRO A 105 27.20 13.56 19.52
N GLN A 106 26.75 14.56 20.28
CA GLN A 106 27.61 15.33 21.21
C GLN A 106 28.07 14.50 22.41
N ASP A 107 27.21 13.62 22.92
CA ASP A 107 27.57 12.68 24.00
C ASP A 107 28.65 11.72 23.50
N ILE A 108 28.56 11.27 22.23
CA ILE A 108 29.59 10.44 21.60
C ILE A 108 30.90 11.22 21.43
N GLN A 109 30.85 12.47 20.96
CA GLN A 109 32.04 13.32 20.81
C GLN A 109 32.73 13.57 22.15
N SER A 110 31.97 13.94 23.18
CA SER A 110 32.53 14.17 24.52
C SER A 110 33.16 12.91 25.13
N LEU A 111 32.57 11.73 24.90
CA LEU A 111 33.17 10.45 25.31
C LEU A 111 34.51 10.18 24.60
N LEU A 112 34.61 10.49 23.30
CA LEU A 112 35.85 10.32 22.54
C LEU A 112 36.93 11.32 22.96
N GLU A 113 36.55 12.57 23.24
CA GLU A 113 37.46 13.60 23.71
C GLU A 113 37.97 13.32 25.13
N ALA A 114 37.12 12.82 26.02
CA ALA A 114 37.51 12.45 27.39
C ALA A 114 38.45 11.23 27.47
N THR A 115 38.54 10.45 26.38
CA THR A 115 39.42 9.27 26.30
C THR A 115 40.80 9.61 25.70
N ARG A 116 40.99 10.83 25.20
CA ARG A 116 42.28 11.33 24.70
C ARG A 116 43.06 12.04 25.79
#